data_AF-A0A940Q7U1-F1
#
_entry.id   AF-A0A940Q7U1-F1
#
_cell.length_a   1.000
_cell.length_b   1.000
_cell.length_c   1.000
_cell.angle_alpha   90.00
_cell.angle_beta   90.00
_cell.angle_gamma   90.00
#
_symmetry.space_group_name_H-M   'P 1'
#
loop_
_entity.id
_entity.type
_entity.pdbx_description
1 polymer ?
#
loop_
_entity_poly.entity_id
_entity_poly.type
_entity_poly.pdbx_seq_one_letter_code
_entity_poly.pdbx_strand_id
1 'polypeptide(L)'
;MIKNKIFAVIISITSVVNLTACQAKEKDYHIKTKNSAYYDMSYNVYDNGLLYTVTDSSGTRACFLDYKTMNSVPLCNKPNCSHSDSTCISYLCAKSFIVPVIYNDYVYWFSSDYKIIDSKDGKSQTADMKTQCMRAELDTGMVETFAEIDGVFMSNQIDLAIVDDTMYIIGSKEIYQDETDGTWGGFSRSGEQYLYSLNLNSGDAHNYGMINDAPTANYNWKFGSSILSEVKMEGIYNDKLYLYYHYVEDADIIPDYLNTDWVQNGNPRKDIPWIIDNKCIDLKTGEITDSDLPYAWCIGENHYIYEDNEIFYILDGNGNRTVADNMYDNRTYDYTFVNNKLWKGSINQGFDLETGCKFYLTDKYSDKRAMVMDFVDNQYIVRYYENNVLNFDKVSEESLIGEEK
;
A
#
# COMPACT_ATOMS: atom_id res chain seq x y z
N MET A 1 32.57 -43.21 -67.42
CA MET A 1 31.19 -43.40 -66.90
C MET A 1 31.22 -43.24 -65.39
N ILE A 2 30.34 -42.38 -64.86
CA ILE A 2 29.81 -42.38 -63.47
C ILE A 2 30.84 -42.02 -62.38
N LYS A 3 30.91 -40.74 -62.00
CA LYS A 3 30.32 -40.14 -60.77
C LYS A 3 30.74 -40.84 -59.47
N ASN A 4 31.58 -40.17 -58.66
CA ASN A 4 31.53 -40.30 -57.21
C ASN A 4 31.54 -38.92 -56.56
N LYS A 5 30.49 -38.70 -55.76
CA LYS A 5 30.13 -37.48 -55.03
C LYS A 5 31.09 -37.31 -53.85
N ILE A 6 31.66 -36.11 -53.69
CA ILE A 6 32.26 -35.72 -52.41
C ILE A 6 31.12 -35.24 -51.52
N PHE A 7 30.95 -35.92 -50.39
CA PHE A 7 30.00 -35.58 -49.34
C PHE A 7 30.42 -34.26 -48.67
N ALA A 8 29.50 -33.31 -48.63
CA ALA A 8 29.60 -32.15 -47.75
C ALA A 8 29.26 -32.62 -46.32
N VAL A 9 30.23 -32.51 -45.41
CA VAL A 9 29.99 -32.68 -43.97
C VAL A 9 29.47 -31.35 -43.45
N ILE A 10 28.20 -31.33 -43.05
CA ILE A 10 27.59 -30.22 -42.30
C ILE A 10 28.10 -30.33 -40.86
N ILE A 11 28.98 -29.41 -40.45
CA ILE A 11 29.33 -29.23 -39.04
C ILE A 11 28.21 -28.40 -38.42
N SER A 12 27.29 -29.08 -37.73
CA SER A 12 26.31 -28.44 -36.86
C SER A 12 27.03 -27.86 -35.65
N ILE A 13 27.22 -26.54 -35.64
CA ILE A 13 27.67 -25.80 -34.43
C ILE A 13 26.53 -25.91 -33.42
N THR A 14 26.64 -26.85 -32.50
CA THR A 14 25.80 -26.90 -31.30
C THR A 14 26.38 -25.88 -30.34
N SER A 15 25.72 -24.73 -30.25
CA SER A 15 25.98 -23.73 -29.22
C SER A 15 25.72 -24.36 -27.86
N VAL A 16 26.77 -24.87 -27.21
CA VAL A 16 26.73 -25.24 -25.79
C VAL A 16 26.56 -23.93 -25.02
N VAL A 17 25.33 -23.65 -24.61
CA VAL A 17 25.06 -22.64 -23.58
C VAL A 17 25.65 -23.19 -22.29
N ASN A 18 26.87 -22.77 -21.97
CA ASN A 18 27.44 -22.96 -20.65
C ASN A 18 26.62 -22.14 -19.66
N LEU A 19 25.63 -22.79 -19.02
CA LEU A 19 25.01 -22.38 -17.78
C LEU A 19 26.03 -22.53 -16.65
N THR A 20 27.01 -21.63 -16.61
CA THR A 20 27.89 -21.43 -15.45
C THR A 20 28.21 -19.95 -15.29
N ALA A 21 27.17 -19.12 -15.21
CA ALA A 21 27.29 -17.82 -14.56
C ALA A 21 27.15 -18.02 -13.03
N CYS A 22 28.20 -18.55 -12.40
CA CYS A 22 28.54 -18.11 -11.06
C CYS A 22 29.00 -16.65 -11.21
N GLN A 23 28.06 -15.72 -11.32
CA GLN A 23 28.37 -14.34 -10.97
C GLN A 23 28.66 -14.37 -9.47
N ALA A 24 29.89 -13.99 -9.11
CA ALA A 24 30.17 -13.59 -7.74
C ALA A 24 29.05 -12.60 -7.34
N LYS A 25 28.28 -12.91 -6.29
CA LYS A 25 27.25 -12.02 -5.75
C LYS A 25 27.90 -10.64 -5.58
N GLU A 26 27.55 -9.69 -6.43
CA GLU A 26 27.90 -8.29 -6.19
C GLU A 26 27.23 -7.93 -4.86
N LYS A 27 28.04 -7.61 -3.85
CA LYS A 27 27.60 -7.14 -2.54
C LYS A 27 26.84 -5.79 -2.58
N ASP A 28 26.57 -5.28 -3.77
CA ASP A 28 26.01 -3.94 -3.99
C ASP A 28 24.50 -3.95 -4.32
N TYR A 29 23.85 -5.13 -4.38
CA TYR A 29 22.43 -5.27 -4.74
C TYR A 29 21.50 -5.50 -3.54
N HIS A 30 21.78 -4.87 -2.40
CA HIS A 30 20.82 -4.79 -1.29
C HIS A 30 19.79 -3.69 -1.55
N ILE A 31 18.53 -3.95 -1.23
CA ILE A 31 17.46 -2.94 -1.30
C ILE A 31 17.69 -1.95 -0.16
N LYS A 32 17.74 -0.65 -0.49
CA LYS A 32 18.11 0.42 0.45
C LYS A 32 16.86 0.99 1.10
N THR A 33 16.70 0.72 2.39
CA THR A 33 15.50 1.09 3.15
C THR A 33 15.67 2.46 3.81
N LYS A 34 14.54 3.16 3.99
CA LYS A 34 14.48 4.43 4.71
C LYS A 34 14.33 4.16 6.21
N ASN A 35 14.87 5.05 7.05
CA ASN A 35 14.67 4.96 8.50
C ASN A 35 13.21 5.26 8.89
N SER A 36 12.54 6.10 8.09
CA SER A 36 11.15 6.46 8.25
C SER A 36 10.43 6.42 6.91
N ALA A 37 9.33 5.69 6.85
CA ALA A 37 8.49 5.58 5.67
C ALA A 37 7.05 5.18 6.03
N TYR A 38 6.11 5.70 5.26
CA TYR A 38 4.73 5.24 5.20
C TYR A 38 4.57 4.38 3.95
N TYR A 39 3.80 3.31 4.06
CA TYR A 39 3.64 2.28 3.04
C TYR A 39 2.16 2.02 2.80
N ASP A 40 1.79 1.82 1.54
CA ASP A 40 0.40 1.68 1.11
C ASP A 40 0.14 0.42 0.27
N MET A 41 -1.10 0.27 -0.20
CA MET A 41 -1.54 -0.87 -1.00
C MET A 41 -1.10 -0.87 -2.46
N SER A 42 -0.51 0.23 -2.96
CA SER A 42 -0.22 0.42 -4.38
C SER A 42 1.24 0.11 -4.70
N TYR A 43 2.17 0.71 -3.95
CA TYR A 43 3.61 0.58 -4.17
C TYR A 43 4.40 1.15 -2.99
N ASN A 44 5.62 0.65 -2.82
CA ASN A 44 6.50 1.05 -1.74
C ASN A 44 7.85 1.53 -2.32
N VAL A 45 8.28 2.74 -1.96
CA VAL A 45 9.50 3.37 -2.49
C VAL A 45 10.70 3.13 -1.59
N TYR A 46 11.85 2.84 -2.20
CA TYR A 46 13.15 2.60 -1.59
C TYR A 46 14.22 3.45 -2.29
N ASP A 47 15.38 3.67 -1.67
CA ASP A 47 16.37 4.63 -2.23
C ASP A 47 16.96 4.18 -3.58
N ASN A 48 16.88 2.89 -3.89
CA ASN A 48 17.39 2.31 -5.14
C ASN A 48 16.32 1.63 -6.00
N GLY A 49 15.05 1.72 -5.63
CA GLY A 49 13.99 1.08 -6.40
C GLY A 49 12.60 1.25 -5.81
N LEU A 50 11.63 0.61 -6.43
CA LEU A 50 10.28 0.51 -5.87
C LEU A 50 9.79 -0.93 -5.89
N LEU A 51 9.00 -1.28 -4.90
CA LEU A 51 8.28 -2.54 -4.79
C LEU A 51 6.82 -2.32 -5.19
N TYR A 52 6.30 -3.20 -6.02
CA TYR A 52 4.93 -3.13 -6.51
C TYR A 52 4.38 -4.53 -6.76
N THR A 53 3.07 -4.66 -6.92
CA THR A 53 2.43 -5.94 -7.23
C THR A 53 1.87 -5.98 -8.64
N VAL A 54 1.92 -7.15 -9.26
CA VAL A 54 1.24 -7.44 -10.53
C VAL A 54 0.41 -8.71 -10.40
N THR A 55 -0.78 -8.71 -11.00
CA THR A 55 -1.65 -9.86 -11.03
C THR A 55 -1.57 -10.53 -12.40
N ASP A 56 -1.34 -11.84 -12.40
CA ASP A 56 -1.37 -12.69 -13.58
C ASP A 56 -2.22 -13.95 -13.33
N SER A 57 -2.17 -14.92 -14.25
CA SER A 57 -2.95 -16.16 -14.14
C SER A 57 -2.59 -17.03 -12.94
N SER A 58 -1.39 -16.87 -12.38
CA SER A 58 -0.92 -17.62 -11.20
C SER A 58 -1.24 -16.92 -9.89
N GLY A 59 -1.73 -15.68 -9.93
CA GLY A 59 -2.12 -14.87 -8.77
C GLY A 59 -1.41 -13.51 -8.77
N THR A 60 -1.44 -12.85 -7.61
CA THR A 60 -0.70 -11.61 -7.39
C THR A 60 0.71 -11.91 -6.94
N ARG A 61 1.69 -11.22 -7.51
CA ARG A 61 3.11 -11.36 -7.18
C ARG A 61 3.77 -10.00 -6.96
N ALA A 62 4.70 -9.93 -6.03
CA ALA A 62 5.49 -8.74 -5.73
C ALA A 62 6.75 -8.67 -6.61
N CYS A 63 7.04 -7.50 -7.16
CA CYS A 63 8.16 -7.24 -8.06
C CYS A 63 8.95 -6.02 -7.58
N PHE A 64 10.27 -6.07 -7.70
CA PHE A 64 11.14 -4.93 -7.41
C PHE A 64 11.67 -4.34 -8.71
N LEU A 65 11.46 -3.04 -8.91
CA LEU A 65 12.04 -2.25 -10.00
C LEU A 65 13.34 -1.60 -9.51
N ASP A 66 14.46 -1.97 -10.12
CA ASP A 66 15.77 -1.36 -9.83
C ASP A 66 15.96 -0.06 -10.62
N TYR A 67 16.20 1.07 -9.94
CA TYR A 67 16.30 2.38 -10.60
C TYR A 67 17.53 2.59 -11.47
N LYS A 68 18.59 1.79 -11.24
CA LYS A 68 19.82 1.87 -12.04
C LYS A 68 19.65 1.24 -13.41
N THR A 69 19.01 0.08 -13.46
CA THR A 69 18.82 -0.69 -14.69
C THR A 69 17.44 -0.51 -15.31
N MET A 70 16.48 0.03 -14.56
CA MET A 70 15.05 0.10 -14.90
C MET A 70 14.44 -1.26 -15.23
N ASN A 71 15.06 -2.34 -14.76
CA ASN A 71 14.54 -3.69 -14.90
C ASN A 71 13.73 -4.07 -13.67
N SER A 72 12.61 -4.75 -13.91
CA SER A 72 11.81 -5.35 -12.85
C SER A 72 12.08 -6.84 -12.73
N VAL A 73 12.23 -7.31 -11.49
CA VAL A 73 12.41 -8.72 -11.16
C VAL A 73 11.39 -9.17 -10.11
N PRO A 74 10.92 -10.43 -10.14
CA PRO A 74 10.14 -10.98 -9.03
C PRO A 74 10.90 -10.85 -7.72
N LEU A 75 10.22 -10.48 -6.63
CA LEU A 75 10.81 -10.39 -5.29
C LEU A 75 11.05 -11.79 -4.71
N CYS A 76 12.05 -12.50 -5.24
CA CYS A 76 12.44 -13.83 -4.81
C CYS A 76 13.85 -14.14 -5.34
N ASN A 77 14.78 -14.46 -4.44
CA ASN A 77 16.13 -14.88 -4.80
C ASN A 77 16.39 -16.37 -4.54
N LYS A 78 15.31 -17.14 -4.28
CA LYS A 78 15.43 -18.57 -3.99
C LYS A 78 16.00 -19.29 -5.23
N PRO A 79 17.15 -19.99 -5.11
CA PRO A 79 17.75 -20.67 -6.26
C PRO A 79 16.79 -21.68 -6.89
N ASN A 80 16.80 -21.75 -8.22
CA ASN A 80 15.93 -22.62 -9.02
C ASN A 80 14.41 -22.40 -8.83
N CYS A 81 13.99 -21.24 -8.30
CA CYS A 81 12.59 -20.89 -8.29
C CYS A 81 12.09 -20.63 -9.72
N SER A 82 10.97 -21.24 -10.10
CA SER A 82 10.34 -21.01 -11.41
C SER A 82 9.57 -19.69 -11.47
N HIS A 83 9.35 -19.03 -10.33
CA HIS A 83 8.53 -17.82 -10.19
C HIS A 83 7.13 -17.94 -10.81
N SER A 84 6.53 -19.13 -10.75
CA SER A 84 5.29 -19.44 -11.46
C SER A 84 4.11 -19.81 -10.56
N ASP A 85 4.30 -19.92 -9.25
CA ASP A 85 3.28 -20.40 -8.32
C ASP A 85 3.46 -19.87 -6.89
N SER A 86 2.51 -20.25 -6.04
CA SER A 86 2.42 -19.87 -4.63
C SER A 86 3.54 -20.40 -3.72
N THR A 87 4.52 -21.15 -4.23
CA THR A 87 5.73 -21.53 -3.46
C THR A 87 6.85 -20.50 -3.58
N CYS A 88 6.74 -19.56 -4.52
CA CYS A 88 7.64 -18.44 -4.70
C CYS A 88 7.32 -17.32 -3.70
N ILE A 89 8.35 -16.75 -3.08
CA ILE A 89 8.22 -15.67 -2.09
C ILE A 89 7.44 -14.49 -2.64
N SER A 90 7.72 -14.12 -3.89
CA SER A 90 7.01 -13.05 -4.61
C SER A 90 5.49 -13.24 -4.59
N TYR A 91 4.98 -14.48 -4.68
CA TYR A 91 3.54 -14.75 -4.54
C TYR A 91 3.10 -14.93 -3.08
N LEU A 92 3.96 -15.48 -2.22
CA LEU A 92 3.62 -15.67 -0.81
C LEU A 92 3.39 -14.34 -0.08
N CYS A 93 4.28 -13.36 -0.29
CA CYS A 93 4.22 -12.06 0.38
C CYS A 93 3.19 -11.09 -0.22
N ALA A 94 2.77 -11.31 -1.46
CA ALA A 94 1.79 -10.46 -2.16
C ALA A 94 0.32 -10.83 -1.89
N LYS A 95 0.06 -11.72 -0.91
CA LYS A 95 -1.30 -12.14 -0.53
C LYS A 95 -2.04 -11.15 0.36
N SER A 96 -1.31 -10.21 0.96
CA SER A 96 -1.90 -9.15 1.78
C SER A 96 -2.49 -8.04 0.89
N PHE A 97 -3.44 -7.27 1.44
CA PHE A 97 -3.96 -6.08 0.76
C PHE A 97 -2.91 -4.98 0.63
N ILE A 98 -2.00 -4.87 1.60
CA ILE A 98 -0.84 -3.98 1.51
C ILE A 98 0.25 -4.62 0.64
N VAL A 99 0.99 -3.78 -0.12
CA VAL A 99 2.23 -4.24 -0.75
C VAL A 99 3.19 -4.67 0.36
N PRO A 100 3.86 -5.84 0.25
CA PRO A 100 4.79 -6.28 1.28
C PRO A 100 5.87 -5.23 1.52
N VAL A 101 6.43 -5.21 2.72
CA VAL A 101 7.38 -4.16 3.12
C VAL A 101 8.75 -4.76 3.32
N ILE A 102 9.77 -4.08 2.82
CA ILE A 102 11.16 -4.47 2.98
C ILE A 102 11.77 -3.60 4.07
N TYR A 103 12.42 -4.25 5.02
CA TYR A 103 13.22 -3.58 6.03
C TYR A 103 14.53 -4.34 6.22
N ASN A 104 15.65 -3.65 6.02
CA ASN A 104 16.97 -4.28 5.88
C ASN A 104 16.96 -5.44 4.86
N ASP A 105 17.47 -6.60 5.23
CA ASP A 105 17.60 -7.77 4.35
C ASP A 105 16.36 -8.68 4.33
N TYR A 106 15.19 -8.20 4.80
CA TYR A 106 13.98 -8.99 4.91
C TYR A 106 12.79 -8.32 4.24
N VAL A 107 11.93 -9.15 3.62
CA VAL A 107 10.56 -8.77 3.26
C VAL A 107 9.59 -9.28 4.32
N TYR A 108 8.65 -8.43 4.73
CA TYR A 108 7.62 -8.68 5.74
C TYR A 108 6.23 -8.65 5.11
N TRP A 109 5.35 -9.53 5.59
CA TRP A 109 3.93 -9.54 5.26
C TRP A 109 3.12 -10.18 6.38
N PHE A 110 1.80 -10.00 6.35
CA PHE A 110 0.90 -10.53 7.38
C PHE A 110 0.06 -11.68 6.84
N SER A 111 -0.05 -12.72 7.64
CA SER A 111 -0.96 -13.85 7.41
C SER A 111 -1.89 -13.96 8.60
N SER A 112 -3.20 -13.82 8.37
CA SER A 112 -4.20 -13.88 9.43
C SER A 112 -5.15 -15.05 9.17
N ASP A 113 -5.53 -15.74 10.23
CA ASP A 113 -6.51 -16.83 10.21
C ASP A 113 -7.44 -16.72 11.42
N TYR A 114 -8.59 -17.39 11.35
CA TYR A 114 -9.53 -17.43 12.46
C TYR A 114 -10.20 -18.78 12.62
N LYS A 115 -10.62 -19.05 13.84
CA LYS A 115 -11.43 -20.21 14.18
C LYS A 115 -12.66 -19.80 14.96
N ILE A 116 -13.82 -20.22 14.49
CA ILE A 116 -15.06 -20.14 15.25
C ILE A 116 -15.01 -21.17 16.38
N ILE A 117 -15.21 -20.72 17.62
CA ILE A 117 -15.23 -21.57 18.81
C ILE A 117 -16.66 -21.73 19.30
N ASP A 118 -17.13 -22.98 19.30
CA ASP A 118 -18.42 -23.37 19.86
C ASP A 118 -18.34 -23.43 21.39
N SER A 119 -19.29 -22.81 22.08
CA SER A 119 -19.46 -23.06 23.51
C SER A 119 -20.03 -24.46 23.75
N LYS A 120 -19.84 -24.98 24.97
CA LYS A 120 -20.23 -26.36 25.37
C LYS A 120 -21.73 -26.65 25.24
N ASP A 121 -22.56 -25.61 25.11
CA ASP A 121 -24.00 -25.68 24.87
C ASP A 121 -24.38 -25.69 23.37
N GLY A 122 -23.39 -25.73 22.47
CA GLY A 122 -23.59 -25.84 21.02
C GLY A 122 -23.89 -24.52 20.30
N LYS A 123 -23.72 -23.37 20.97
CA LYS A 123 -23.81 -22.05 20.34
C LYS A 123 -22.40 -21.54 20.06
N SER A 124 -22.06 -21.22 18.82
CA SER A 124 -20.82 -20.48 18.54
C SER A 124 -20.90 -19.11 19.23
N GLN A 125 -19.89 -18.70 19.99
CA GLN A 125 -19.92 -17.41 20.71
C GLN A 125 -18.72 -16.50 20.42
N THR A 126 -17.59 -17.06 19.99
CA THR A 126 -16.35 -16.28 19.81
C THR A 126 -15.56 -16.74 18.59
N ALA A 127 -14.98 -15.81 17.86
CA ALA A 127 -13.93 -16.09 16.88
C ALA A 127 -12.55 -15.87 17.53
N ASP A 128 -11.71 -16.89 17.50
CA ASP A 128 -10.30 -16.79 17.87
C ASP A 128 -9.52 -16.41 16.61
N MET A 129 -9.01 -15.19 16.58
CA MET A 129 -8.28 -14.63 15.44
C MET A 129 -6.80 -14.65 15.76
N LYS A 130 -5.97 -15.02 14.78
CA LYS A 130 -4.52 -15.07 14.93
C LYS A 130 -3.85 -14.47 13.71
N THR A 131 -2.91 -13.59 13.95
CA THR A 131 -2.07 -12.98 12.92
C THR A 131 -0.63 -13.41 13.14
N GLN A 132 0.02 -13.77 12.05
CA GLN A 132 1.46 -13.99 11.98
C GLN A 132 2.08 -12.89 11.13
N CYS A 133 3.04 -12.15 11.68
CA CYS A 133 3.98 -11.38 10.89
C CYS A 133 5.01 -12.38 10.35
N MET A 134 4.97 -12.60 9.04
CA MET A 134 5.89 -13.46 8.34
C MET A 134 7.03 -12.64 7.78
N ARG A 135 8.23 -13.21 7.70
CA ARG A 135 9.33 -12.60 6.95
C ARG A 135 10.10 -13.60 6.11
N ALA A 136 10.75 -13.11 5.07
CA ALA A 136 11.69 -13.88 4.28
C ALA A 136 13.00 -13.12 4.11
N GLU A 137 14.12 -13.80 4.33
CA GLU A 137 15.44 -13.25 4.03
C GLU A 137 15.59 -13.10 2.51
N LEU A 138 15.86 -11.89 2.03
CA LEU A 138 15.94 -11.58 0.60
C LEU A 138 17.06 -12.35 -0.09
N ASP A 139 18.10 -12.71 0.66
CA ASP A 139 19.33 -13.28 0.12
C ASP A 139 19.27 -14.81 -0.09
N THR A 140 18.49 -15.49 0.76
CA THR A 140 18.36 -16.96 0.78
C THR A 140 16.96 -17.42 0.37
N GLY A 141 15.97 -16.56 0.58
CA GLY A 141 14.56 -16.86 0.44
C GLY A 141 14.01 -17.76 1.55
N MET A 142 14.70 -17.87 2.68
CA MET A 142 14.21 -18.61 3.84
C MET A 142 13.07 -17.84 4.50
N VAL A 143 11.94 -18.50 4.69
CA VAL A 143 10.72 -17.93 5.29
C VAL A 143 10.60 -18.38 6.74
N GLU A 144 10.22 -17.47 7.63
CA GLU A 144 9.89 -17.77 9.02
C GLU A 144 8.71 -16.93 9.52
N THR A 145 8.07 -17.41 10.59
CA THR A 145 7.16 -16.60 11.40
C THR A 145 8.01 -15.73 12.32
N PHE A 146 7.96 -14.42 12.12
CA PHE A 146 8.76 -13.46 12.87
C PHE A 146 8.09 -13.06 14.20
N ALA A 147 6.78 -12.83 14.17
CA ALA A 147 5.99 -12.54 15.36
C ALA A 147 4.56 -13.07 15.22
N GLU A 148 3.92 -13.32 16.37
CA GLU A 148 2.52 -13.74 16.44
C GLU A 148 1.73 -12.72 17.26
N ILE A 149 0.54 -12.36 16.78
CA ILE A 149 -0.35 -11.37 17.38
C ILE A 149 -1.74 -12.00 17.43
N ASP A 150 -2.23 -12.24 18.64
CA ASP A 150 -3.55 -12.83 18.88
C ASP A 150 -4.64 -11.74 18.88
N GLY A 151 -5.86 -12.12 18.48
CA GLY A 151 -7.08 -11.35 18.65
C GLY A 151 -7.44 -10.37 17.54
N VAL A 152 -6.64 -10.27 16.47
CA VAL A 152 -6.85 -9.31 15.37
C VAL A 152 -6.43 -9.87 14.00
N PHE A 153 -7.02 -9.31 12.94
CA PHE A 153 -6.62 -9.46 11.53
C PHE A 153 -5.75 -8.29 11.09
N MET A 154 -4.61 -8.59 10.48
CA MET A 154 -3.72 -7.60 9.85
C MET A 154 -3.46 -7.87 8.37
N SER A 155 -3.80 -9.05 7.85
CA SER A 155 -3.58 -9.39 6.43
C SER A 155 -4.36 -8.50 5.45
N ASN A 156 -5.45 -7.89 5.91
CA ASN A 156 -6.34 -7.06 5.10
C ASN A 156 -6.07 -5.56 5.22
N GLN A 157 -5.09 -5.14 6.02
CA GLN A 157 -4.75 -3.73 6.16
C GLN A 157 -4.14 -3.18 4.88
N ILE A 158 -4.26 -1.87 4.66
CA ILE A 158 -3.78 -1.20 3.44
C ILE A 158 -2.66 -0.21 3.69
N ASP A 159 -2.35 0.05 4.94
CA ASP A 159 -1.40 1.05 5.37
C ASP A 159 -0.56 0.54 6.53
N LEU A 160 0.71 0.95 6.55
CA LEU A 160 1.61 0.79 7.70
C LEU A 160 2.70 1.87 7.68
N ALA A 161 3.34 2.09 8.82
CA ALA A 161 4.51 2.95 8.91
C ALA A 161 5.70 2.18 9.51
N ILE A 162 6.92 2.51 9.08
CA ILE A 162 8.14 2.10 9.78
C ILE A 162 8.88 3.37 10.20
N VAL A 163 9.28 3.44 11.47
CA VAL A 163 10.07 4.52 12.06
C VAL A 163 11.08 3.89 13.00
N ASP A 164 12.38 4.08 12.74
CA ASP A 164 13.49 3.64 13.61
C ASP A 164 13.29 2.22 14.17
N ASP A 165 13.44 1.21 13.30
CA ASP A 165 13.24 -0.23 13.59
C ASP A 165 11.84 -0.62 14.08
N THR A 166 10.87 0.30 14.11
CA THR A 166 9.52 0.05 14.65
C THR A 166 8.47 0.14 13.55
N MET A 167 7.77 -0.96 13.30
CA MET A 167 6.63 -1.02 12.39
C MET A 167 5.34 -0.73 13.15
N TYR A 168 4.59 0.28 12.73
CA TYR A 168 3.25 0.60 13.24
C TYR A 168 2.19 0.04 12.27
N ILE A 169 1.21 -0.67 12.81
CA ILE A 169 0.13 -1.28 12.03
C ILE A 169 -1.17 -1.35 12.82
N ILE A 170 -2.30 -1.23 12.12
CA ILE A 170 -3.63 -1.41 12.69
C ILE A 170 -4.03 -2.89 12.61
N GLY A 171 -4.57 -3.44 13.70
CA GLY A 171 -5.21 -4.75 13.71
C GLY A 171 -6.72 -4.62 13.90
N SER A 172 -7.51 -5.34 13.12
CA SER A 172 -8.97 -5.25 13.13
C SER A 172 -9.62 -6.53 13.64
N LYS A 173 -10.69 -6.43 14.44
CA LYS A 173 -11.59 -7.56 14.70
C LYS A 173 -12.61 -7.66 13.59
N GLU A 174 -12.17 -8.29 12.50
CA GLU A 174 -12.93 -8.33 11.25
C GLU A 174 -14.05 -9.36 11.24
N ILE A 175 -14.10 -10.28 12.21
CA ILE A 175 -15.07 -11.38 12.27
C ILE A 175 -16.09 -11.12 13.37
N TYR A 176 -17.36 -11.26 13.05
CA TYR A 176 -18.48 -11.04 13.97
C TYR A 176 -19.55 -12.13 13.79
N GLN A 177 -20.44 -12.23 14.78
CA GLN A 177 -21.62 -13.07 14.73
C GLN A 177 -22.87 -12.20 14.61
N ASP A 178 -23.74 -12.51 13.66
CA ASP A 178 -25.05 -11.89 13.50
C ASP A 178 -25.95 -12.26 14.70
N GLU A 179 -26.43 -11.25 15.42
CA GLU A 179 -27.26 -11.45 16.62
C GLU A 179 -28.66 -11.99 16.30
N THR A 180 -29.13 -11.83 15.06
CA THR A 180 -30.49 -12.19 14.62
C THR A 180 -30.62 -13.67 14.26
N ASP A 181 -29.61 -14.24 13.60
CA ASP A 181 -29.64 -15.63 13.12
C ASP A 181 -28.43 -16.47 13.57
N GLY A 182 -27.44 -15.87 14.23
CA GLY A 182 -26.25 -16.54 14.76
C GLY A 182 -25.20 -16.89 13.70
N THR A 183 -25.37 -16.44 12.46
CA THR A 183 -24.40 -16.65 11.38
C THR A 183 -23.12 -15.85 11.60
N TRP A 184 -22.00 -16.33 11.06
CA TRP A 184 -20.73 -15.62 11.12
C TRP A 184 -20.46 -14.91 9.81
N GLY A 185 -20.02 -13.65 9.90
CA GLY A 185 -19.58 -12.87 8.76
C GLY A 185 -18.22 -12.23 9.02
N GLY A 186 -17.70 -11.54 8.01
CA GLY A 186 -16.49 -10.75 8.18
C GLY A 186 -16.44 -9.53 7.27
N PHE A 187 -15.72 -8.50 7.72
CA PHE A 187 -15.47 -7.26 6.99
C PHE A 187 -14.00 -6.88 7.07
N SER A 188 -13.36 -6.72 5.91
CA SER A 188 -12.00 -6.23 5.84
C SER A 188 -11.91 -4.77 6.34
N ARG A 189 -10.92 -4.48 7.18
CA ARG A 189 -10.50 -3.12 7.60
C ARG A 189 -11.54 -2.33 8.38
N SER A 190 -12.40 -3.01 9.11
CA SER A 190 -13.41 -2.36 9.95
C SER A 190 -13.62 -3.16 11.23
N GLY A 191 -14.60 -2.77 12.04
CA GLY A 191 -14.80 -3.37 13.35
C GLY A 191 -14.07 -2.60 14.45
N GLU A 192 -13.91 -3.24 15.61
CA GLU A 192 -12.96 -2.75 16.60
C GLU A 192 -11.54 -2.81 16.00
N GLN A 193 -10.83 -1.68 16.03
CA GLN A 193 -9.47 -1.57 15.53
C GLN A 193 -8.52 -1.19 16.66
N TYR A 194 -7.32 -1.74 16.61
CA TYR A 194 -6.29 -1.61 17.64
C TYR A 194 -4.99 -1.20 16.97
N LEU A 195 -4.26 -0.28 17.58
CA LEU A 195 -2.94 0.10 17.09
C LEU A 195 -1.89 -0.81 17.73
N TYR A 196 -1.00 -1.34 16.88
CA TYR A 196 0.16 -2.10 17.31
C TYR A 196 1.44 -1.45 16.80
N SER A 197 2.53 -1.68 17.53
CA SER A 197 3.87 -1.58 16.97
C SER A 197 4.64 -2.88 17.13
N LEU A 198 5.51 -3.19 16.16
CA LEU A 198 6.39 -4.35 16.15
C LEU A 198 7.84 -3.87 15.99
N ASN A 199 8.71 -4.23 16.92
CA ASN A 199 10.14 -3.95 16.79
C ASN A 199 10.79 -4.97 15.84
N LEU A 200 11.31 -4.51 14.71
CA LEU A 200 11.82 -5.33 13.62
C LEU A 200 13.17 -6.01 13.92
N ASN A 201 13.83 -5.65 15.02
CA ASN A 201 15.04 -6.31 15.50
C ASN A 201 14.75 -7.48 16.45
N SER A 202 13.72 -7.35 17.30
CA SER A 202 13.43 -8.31 18.38
C SER A 202 12.18 -9.18 18.13
N GLY A 203 11.22 -8.69 17.35
CA GLY A 203 9.90 -9.30 17.22
C GLY A 203 8.93 -8.90 18.35
N ASP A 204 9.34 -8.00 19.25
CA ASP A 204 8.50 -7.54 20.36
C ASP A 204 7.34 -6.69 19.83
N ALA A 205 6.12 -7.11 20.14
CA ALA A 205 4.90 -6.41 19.79
C ALA A 205 4.37 -5.62 21.00
N HIS A 206 3.97 -4.37 20.76
CA HIS A 206 3.27 -3.52 21.72
C HIS A 206 1.87 -3.20 21.19
N ASN A 207 0.87 -3.28 22.07
CA ASN A 207 -0.51 -2.91 21.77
C ASN A 207 -0.83 -1.59 22.49
N TYR A 208 -1.13 -0.54 21.72
CA TYR A 208 -1.49 0.77 22.25
C TYR A 208 -2.94 0.85 22.73
N GLY A 209 -3.74 -0.18 22.44
CA GLY A 209 -5.15 -0.28 22.79
C GLY A 209 -6.07 -0.09 21.59
N MET A 210 -7.37 -0.09 21.89
CA MET A 210 -8.42 0.14 20.90
C MET A 210 -8.38 1.59 20.44
N ILE A 211 -8.27 1.78 19.13
CA ILE A 211 -8.28 3.10 18.49
C ILE A 211 -9.61 3.38 17.79
N ASN A 212 -10.33 2.35 17.32
CA ASN A 212 -11.69 2.54 16.83
C ASN A 212 -12.69 2.10 17.90
N ASP A 213 -13.18 3.07 18.66
CA ASP A 213 -14.17 2.90 19.73
C ASP A 213 -15.53 3.53 19.36
N ALA A 214 -15.72 3.89 18.09
CA ALA A 214 -16.97 4.47 17.61
C ALA A 214 -18.14 3.55 17.95
N PRO A 215 -19.33 4.08 18.31
CA PRO A 215 -20.50 3.27 18.65
C PRO A 215 -20.85 2.24 17.57
N THR A 216 -20.54 2.58 16.32
CA THR A 216 -20.83 1.80 15.12
C THR A 216 -19.71 0.84 14.70
N ALA A 217 -18.56 0.84 15.38
CA ALA A 217 -17.48 -0.13 15.15
C ALA A 217 -18.01 -1.57 15.18
N ASN A 218 -18.88 -1.88 16.16
CA ASN A 218 -19.52 -3.19 16.31
C ASN A 218 -20.71 -3.46 15.37
N TYR A 219 -21.17 -2.45 14.61
CA TYR A 219 -22.38 -2.51 13.78
C TYR A 219 -22.10 -2.63 12.28
N ASN A 220 -20.84 -2.57 11.86
CA ASN A 220 -20.40 -2.66 10.46
C ASN A 220 -21.05 -3.83 9.68
N TRP A 221 -21.52 -4.86 10.39
CA TRP A 221 -22.13 -6.02 9.79
C TRP A 221 -23.55 -5.92 9.26
N LYS A 222 -24.35 -4.97 9.75
CA LYS A 222 -25.78 -4.92 9.42
C LYS A 222 -26.06 -4.42 8.00
N PHE A 223 -25.06 -3.89 7.29
CA PHE A 223 -25.28 -3.11 6.07
C PHE A 223 -24.50 -3.59 4.83
N GLY A 224 -24.10 -4.87 4.79
CA GLY A 224 -23.38 -5.44 3.65
C GLY A 224 -22.01 -4.77 3.47
N SER A 225 -21.45 -4.76 2.25
CA SER A 225 -20.07 -4.31 1.93
C SER A 225 -19.74 -2.82 2.20
N SER A 226 -20.55 -2.09 2.97
CA SER A 226 -20.31 -0.70 3.33
C SER A 226 -19.49 -0.61 4.61
N ILE A 227 -18.35 0.08 4.56
CA ILE A 227 -17.53 0.39 5.75
C ILE A 227 -18.20 1.58 6.47
N LEU A 228 -18.68 1.35 7.70
CA LEU A 228 -19.43 2.35 8.47
C LEU A 228 -18.61 3.00 9.59
N SER A 229 -17.54 2.33 10.00
CA SER A 229 -16.56 2.86 10.94
C SER A 229 -15.19 2.28 10.60
N GLU A 230 -14.22 3.15 10.37
CA GLU A 230 -12.84 2.80 10.05
C GLU A 230 -11.86 3.86 10.57
N VAL A 231 -10.71 3.38 11.02
CA VAL A 231 -9.50 4.15 11.26
C VAL A 231 -8.42 3.69 10.27
N LYS A 232 -7.76 4.64 9.61
CA LYS A 232 -6.60 4.41 8.71
C LYS A 232 -5.40 5.23 9.16
N MET A 233 -4.19 4.77 8.87
CA MET A 233 -3.01 5.64 8.91
C MET A 233 -2.92 6.44 7.61
N GLU A 234 -2.56 7.72 7.69
CA GLU A 234 -2.46 8.63 6.52
C GLU A 234 -1.02 9.00 6.17
N GLY A 235 -0.10 8.83 7.12
CA GLY A 235 1.33 9.11 6.93
C GLY A 235 1.98 9.83 8.09
N ILE A 236 3.25 10.19 7.87
CA ILE A 236 4.13 10.77 8.90
C ILE A 236 4.40 12.24 8.58
N TYR A 237 4.11 13.12 9.53
CA TYR A 237 4.41 14.55 9.44
C TYR A 237 4.87 15.06 10.82
N ASN A 238 5.99 15.78 10.85
CA ASN A 238 6.57 16.37 12.08
C ASN A 238 6.65 15.40 13.27
N ASP A 239 7.29 14.25 13.05
CA ASP A 239 7.47 13.18 14.06
C ASP A 239 6.17 12.60 14.63
N LYS A 240 5.06 12.76 13.90
CA LYS A 240 3.76 12.20 14.26
C LYS A 240 3.21 11.32 13.14
N LEU A 241 2.60 10.20 13.52
CA LEU A 241 1.85 9.34 12.62
C LEU A 241 0.36 9.72 12.70
N TYR A 242 -0.21 10.15 11.57
CA TYR A 242 -1.59 10.63 11.51
C TYR A 242 -2.57 9.50 11.23
N LEU A 243 -3.73 9.60 11.88
CA LEU A 243 -4.81 8.63 11.86
C LEU A 243 -6.11 9.32 11.43
N TYR A 244 -6.69 8.84 10.33
CA TYR A 244 -8.00 9.26 9.84
C TYR A 244 -9.09 8.38 10.43
N TYR A 245 -10.08 8.99 11.09
CA TYR A 245 -11.23 8.33 11.65
C TYR A 245 -12.46 8.69 10.82
N HIS A 246 -13.25 7.70 10.45
CA HIS A 246 -14.46 7.90 9.67
C HIS A 246 -15.56 6.98 10.16
N TYR A 247 -16.62 7.56 10.71
CA TYR A 247 -17.74 6.82 11.29
C TYR A 247 -19.05 7.61 11.28
N VAL A 248 -20.15 6.99 11.72
CA VAL A 248 -21.38 7.69 12.10
C VAL A 248 -21.71 7.40 13.57
N GLU A 249 -22.37 8.34 14.26
CA GLU A 249 -22.78 8.13 15.67
C GLU A 249 -23.88 7.08 15.79
N ASP A 250 -24.85 7.12 14.87
CA ASP A 250 -26.03 6.27 14.89
C ASP A 250 -26.11 5.46 13.59
N ALA A 251 -25.92 4.14 13.69
CA ALA A 251 -26.03 3.24 12.54
C ALA A 251 -27.48 3.09 12.02
N ASP A 252 -28.50 3.38 12.85
CA ASP A 252 -29.90 3.16 12.49
C ASP A 252 -30.41 4.18 11.46
N ILE A 253 -29.71 5.28 11.24
CA ILE A 253 -30.04 6.26 10.19
C ILE A 253 -29.60 5.79 8.80
N ILE A 254 -28.57 4.94 8.73
CA ILE A 254 -27.94 4.50 7.49
C ILE A 254 -28.92 3.83 6.50
N PRO A 255 -29.84 2.92 6.90
CA PRO A 255 -30.77 2.31 5.96
C PRO A 255 -31.63 3.33 5.21
N ASP A 256 -32.00 4.45 5.84
CA ASP A 256 -32.77 5.51 5.18
C ASP A 256 -31.94 6.19 4.07
N TYR A 257 -30.64 6.35 4.30
CA TYR A 257 -29.69 6.84 3.29
C TYR A 257 -29.31 5.80 2.24
N LEU A 258 -29.38 4.49 2.53
CA LEU A 258 -29.05 3.45 1.56
C LEU A 258 -30.24 3.08 0.66
N ASN A 259 -31.48 3.11 1.19
CA ASN A 259 -32.70 2.67 0.50
C ASN A 259 -33.16 3.57 -0.65
N THR A 260 -32.47 4.67 -0.94
CA THR A 260 -32.94 5.67 -1.93
C THR A 260 -32.03 5.90 -3.15
N ASP A 261 -30.77 5.39 -3.25
CA ASP A 261 -29.91 5.56 -4.47
C ASP A 261 -28.88 4.47 -4.79
N TRP A 262 -28.60 3.52 -3.89
CA TRP A 262 -27.43 2.64 -4.07
C TRP A 262 -27.45 1.85 -5.39
N VAL A 263 -28.66 1.54 -5.89
CA VAL A 263 -28.87 0.78 -7.13
C VAL A 263 -28.62 1.60 -8.41
N GLN A 264 -28.63 2.93 -8.35
CA GLN A 264 -28.54 3.78 -9.56
C GLN A 264 -27.20 4.51 -9.72
N ASN A 265 -26.50 4.89 -8.63
CA ASN A 265 -25.43 5.90 -8.71
C ASN A 265 -24.06 5.53 -8.09
N GLY A 266 -23.93 4.36 -7.43
CA GLY A 266 -22.62 3.73 -7.17
C GLY A 266 -21.60 4.45 -6.28
N ASN A 267 -21.98 5.45 -5.46
CA ASN A 267 -21.07 6.13 -4.54
C ASN A 267 -21.74 6.26 -3.15
N PRO A 268 -21.07 5.92 -2.03
CA PRO A 268 -21.57 6.25 -0.69
C PRO A 268 -21.84 7.75 -0.61
N ARG A 269 -23.09 8.10 -0.34
CA ARG A 269 -23.64 9.46 -0.51
C ARG A 269 -22.94 10.47 0.39
N LYS A 270 -22.68 11.67 -0.17
CA LYS A 270 -22.31 12.89 0.57
C LYS A 270 -23.33 13.28 1.66
N ASP A 271 -24.53 12.71 1.62
CA ASP A 271 -25.64 13.07 2.51
C ASP A 271 -25.64 12.29 3.84
N ILE A 272 -24.91 11.17 3.93
CA ILE A 272 -24.75 10.49 5.22
C ILE A 272 -23.93 11.43 6.13
N PRO A 273 -24.38 11.67 7.38
CA PRO A 273 -23.69 12.57 8.30
C PRO A 273 -22.45 11.88 8.90
N TRP A 274 -21.46 11.65 8.05
CA TRP A 274 -20.17 11.11 8.46
C TRP A 274 -19.47 12.07 9.42
N ILE A 275 -18.97 11.52 10.52
CA ILE A 275 -17.98 12.17 11.37
C ILE A 275 -16.62 11.79 10.83
N ILE A 276 -15.80 12.81 10.63
CA ILE A 276 -14.40 12.68 10.30
C ILE A 276 -13.60 13.31 11.43
N ASP A 277 -12.83 12.50 12.14
CA ASP A 277 -11.89 12.96 13.15
C ASP A 277 -10.45 12.69 12.67
N ASN A 278 -9.52 13.52 13.13
CA ASN A 278 -8.10 13.38 12.85
C ASN A 278 -7.36 13.27 14.17
N LYS A 279 -6.59 12.20 14.34
CA LYS A 279 -5.75 11.99 15.52
C LYS A 279 -4.32 11.71 15.10
N CYS A 280 -3.40 11.75 16.04
CA CYS A 280 -2.02 11.43 15.77
C CYS A 280 -1.36 10.72 16.95
N ILE A 281 -0.40 9.86 16.64
CA ILE A 281 0.54 9.28 17.60
C ILE A 281 1.80 10.13 17.57
N ASP A 282 2.25 10.61 18.72
CA ASP A 282 3.60 11.13 18.86
C ASP A 282 4.60 9.96 18.84
N LEU A 283 5.47 9.92 17.82
CA LEU A 283 6.38 8.78 17.61
C LEU A 283 7.49 8.68 18.66
N LYS A 284 7.68 9.71 19.50
CA LYS A 284 8.66 9.71 20.60
C LYS A 284 8.06 9.23 21.91
N THR A 285 6.81 9.58 22.19
CA THR A 285 6.14 9.23 23.46
C THR A 285 5.19 8.04 23.35
N GLY A 286 4.69 7.75 22.15
CA GLY A 286 3.63 6.78 21.90
C GLY A 286 2.23 7.28 22.29
N GLU A 287 2.09 8.55 22.66
CA GLU A 287 0.81 9.13 23.08
C GLU A 287 -0.09 9.43 21.87
N ILE A 288 -1.35 9.01 21.95
CA ILE A 288 -2.38 9.31 20.96
C ILE A 288 -3.16 10.54 21.40
N THR A 289 -3.21 11.55 20.53
CA THR A 289 -3.91 12.83 20.79
C THR A 289 -4.75 13.25 19.59
N ASP A 290 -5.81 14.02 19.85
CA ASP A 290 -6.56 14.67 18.77
C ASP A 290 -5.65 15.68 18.04
N SER A 291 -5.80 15.76 16.73
CA SER A 291 -5.03 16.67 15.88
C SER A 291 -5.76 18.00 15.70
N ASP A 292 -5.04 19.11 15.82
CA ASP A 292 -5.55 20.45 15.46
C ASP A 292 -5.63 20.67 13.94
N LEU A 293 -5.05 19.75 13.13
CA LEU A 293 -5.13 19.81 11.67
C LEU A 293 -6.39 19.09 11.16
N PRO A 294 -7.01 19.57 10.06
CA PRO A 294 -7.99 18.77 9.32
C PRO A 294 -7.38 17.45 8.84
N TYR A 295 -8.20 16.48 8.48
CA TYR A 295 -7.71 15.22 7.93
C TYR A 295 -6.87 15.43 6.66
N ALA A 296 -5.87 14.58 6.47
CA ALA A 296 -5.01 14.65 5.29
C ALA A 296 -5.69 14.01 4.08
N TRP A 297 -5.50 14.61 2.91
CA TRP A 297 -5.69 13.94 1.63
C TRP A 297 -4.44 13.21 1.16
N CYS A 298 -3.27 13.68 1.60
CA CYS A 298 -1.97 13.10 1.31
C CYS A 298 -0.94 13.65 2.31
N ILE A 299 -0.02 12.79 2.74
CA ILE A 299 1.17 13.19 3.48
C ILE A 299 2.39 12.60 2.76
N GLY A 300 3.36 13.44 2.42
CA GLY A 300 4.56 12.99 1.70
C GLY A 300 5.67 14.04 1.75
N GLU A 301 6.93 13.59 1.78
CA GLU A 301 8.12 14.46 1.88
C GLU A 301 8.02 15.50 3.01
N ASN A 302 7.45 15.13 4.16
CA ASN A 302 7.14 16.03 5.29
C ASN A 302 6.25 17.23 4.93
N HIS A 303 5.34 17.05 3.97
CA HIS A 303 4.25 17.97 3.65
C HIS A 303 2.91 17.35 4.01
N TYR A 304 1.99 18.19 4.50
CA TYR A 304 0.64 17.80 4.88
C TYR A 304 -0.36 18.49 3.96
N ILE A 305 -1.12 17.71 3.19
CA ILE A 305 -2.10 18.23 2.24
C ILE A 305 -3.49 17.98 2.80
N TYR A 306 -4.28 19.03 2.94
CA TYR A 306 -5.67 18.94 3.38
C TYR A 306 -6.57 19.85 2.54
N GLU A 307 -7.87 19.59 2.59
CA GLU A 307 -8.89 20.41 1.94
C GLU A 307 -9.70 21.15 3.00
N ASP A 308 -10.00 22.43 2.75
CA ASP A 308 -10.98 23.19 3.51
C ASP A 308 -11.77 24.08 2.55
N ASN A 309 -13.10 23.91 2.54
CA ASN A 309 -14.03 24.60 1.63
C ASN A 309 -13.64 24.54 0.15
N GLU A 310 -13.37 23.34 -0.39
CA GLU A 310 -12.97 23.11 -1.80
C GLU A 310 -11.61 23.71 -2.19
N ILE A 311 -10.83 24.18 -1.22
CA ILE A 311 -9.48 24.71 -1.41
C ILE A 311 -8.47 23.76 -0.78
N PHE A 312 -7.45 23.37 -1.56
CA PHE A 312 -6.34 22.59 -1.03
C PHE A 312 -5.30 23.50 -0.39
N TYR A 313 -4.85 23.08 0.79
CA TYR A 313 -3.78 23.69 1.55
C TYR A 313 -2.65 22.69 1.71
N ILE A 314 -1.43 23.17 1.59
CA ILE A 314 -0.22 22.39 1.77
C ILE A 314 0.58 23.02 2.89
N LEU A 315 0.85 22.26 3.95
CA LEU A 315 1.75 22.65 5.04
C LEU A 315 3.13 22.06 4.78
N ASP A 316 4.17 22.89 4.83
CA ASP A 316 5.56 22.41 4.86
C ASP A 316 5.94 21.87 6.24
N GLY A 317 7.15 21.32 6.40
CA GLY A 317 7.64 20.83 7.69
C GLY A 317 7.73 21.87 8.82
N ASN A 318 7.70 23.16 8.49
CA ASN A 318 7.68 24.24 9.48
C ASN A 318 6.25 24.71 9.80
N GLY A 319 5.24 24.14 9.14
CA GLY A 319 3.84 24.56 9.25
C GLY A 319 3.49 25.79 8.42
N ASN A 320 4.36 26.23 7.50
CA ASN A 320 4.00 27.31 6.57
C ASN A 320 2.98 26.79 5.57
N ARG A 321 1.95 27.60 5.32
CA ARG A 321 0.81 27.20 4.50
C ARG A 321 0.88 27.81 3.10
N THR A 322 0.78 26.96 2.09
CA THR A 322 0.62 27.32 0.68
C THR A 322 -0.78 26.92 0.21
N VAL A 323 -1.38 27.74 -0.65
CA VAL A 323 -2.69 27.46 -1.27
C VAL A 323 -2.48 26.84 -2.64
N ALA A 324 -3.15 25.74 -2.93
CA ALA A 324 -3.14 25.05 -4.22
C ALA A 324 -4.54 25.08 -4.86
N ASP A 325 -4.85 26.15 -5.59
CA ASP A 325 -6.20 26.36 -6.17
C ASP A 325 -6.54 25.37 -7.30
N ASN A 326 -7.80 24.91 -7.34
CA ASN A 326 -8.39 24.11 -8.43
C ASN A 326 -7.68 22.79 -8.78
N MET A 327 -7.09 22.07 -7.82
CA MET A 327 -6.68 20.66 -8.00
C MET A 327 -7.84 19.67 -7.80
N TYR A 328 -9.05 20.17 -7.56
CA TYR A 328 -10.21 19.36 -7.20
C TYR A 328 -10.83 18.62 -8.40
N ASP A 329 -10.91 17.29 -8.29
CA ASP A 329 -11.84 16.46 -9.05
C ASP A 329 -12.49 15.47 -8.08
N ASN A 330 -13.82 15.45 -8.04
CA ASN A 330 -14.67 14.65 -7.14
C ASN A 330 -14.51 13.12 -7.30
N ARG A 331 -13.55 12.64 -8.09
CA ARG A 331 -13.57 11.29 -8.67
C ARG A 331 -12.56 10.31 -8.08
N THR A 332 -11.43 10.74 -7.51
CA THR A 332 -10.37 9.82 -7.04
C THR A 332 -9.44 10.39 -5.96
N TYR A 333 -9.02 9.53 -5.02
CA TYR A 333 -7.94 9.74 -4.04
C TYR A 333 -6.59 9.28 -4.62
N ASP A 334 -6.03 10.05 -5.55
CA ASP A 334 -4.83 9.68 -6.30
C ASP A 334 -3.78 10.80 -6.33
N TYR A 335 -3.57 11.38 -5.15
CA TYR A 335 -2.50 12.36 -4.91
C TYR A 335 -1.19 11.65 -4.61
N THR A 336 -0.11 12.13 -5.20
CA THR A 336 1.26 11.80 -4.77
C THR A 336 2.06 13.07 -4.58
N PHE A 337 2.97 13.05 -3.60
CA PHE A 337 3.88 14.16 -3.37
C PHE A 337 5.30 13.69 -3.67
N VAL A 338 5.91 14.25 -4.71
CA VAL A 338 7.21 13.82 -5.24
C VAL A 338 7.99 15.04 -5.72
N ASN A 339 9.19 15.23 -5.18
CA ASN A 339 10.11 16.32 -5.53
C ASN A 339 9.50 17.72 -5.36
N ASN A 340 8.93 18.00 -4.18
CA ASN A 340 8.26 19.27 -3.85
C ASN A 340 7.13 19.65 -4.83
N LYS A 341 6.50 18.65 -5.45
CA LYS A 341 5.37 18.82 -6.35
C LYS A 341 4.25 17.90 -5.93
N LEU A 342 3.04 18.45 -5.85
CA LEU A 342 1.82 17.69 -5.65
C LEU A 342 1.31 17.25 -7.02
N TRP A 343 1.14 15.94 -7.22
CA TRP A 343 0.67 15.34 -8.45
C TRP A 343 -0.73 14.77 -8.25
N LYS A 344 -1.58 14.90 -9.28
CA LYS A 344 -2.90 14.27 -9.32
C LYS A 344 -3.06 13.46 -10.61
N GLY A 345 -3.08 12.14 -10.47
CA GLY A 345 -3.07 11.21 -11.61
C GLY A 345 -4.28 11.32 -12.53
N SER A 346 -5.49 11.42 -11.97
CA SER A 346 -6.76 11.30 -12.68
C SER A 346 -7.03 12.42 -13.67
N ILE A 347 -6.46 13.59 -13.41
CA ILE A 347 -6.56 14.77 -14.28
C ILE A 347 -5.22 15.15 -14.91
N ASN A 348 -4.17 14.36 -14.68
CA ASN A 348 -2.81 14.57 -15.19
C ASN A 348 -2.26 15.98 -14.90
N GLN A 349 -2.56 16.51 -13.72
CA GLN A 349 -2.12 17.83 -13.28
C GLN A 349 -1.15 17.70 -12.11
N GLY A 350 -0.35 18.73 -11.91
CA GLY A 350 0.32 18.93 -10.64
C GLY A 350 0.49 20.40 -10.31
N PHE A 351 0.96 20.62 -9.09
CA PHE A 351 1.23 21.93 -8.51
C PHE A 351 2.64 21.96 -7.95
N ASP A 352 3.41 22.95 -8.39
CA ASP A 352 4.78 23.15 -7.97
C ASP A 352 4.82 24.13 -6.81
N LEU A 353 5.32 23.65 -5.65
CA LEU A 353 5.38 24.47 -4.45
C LEU A 353 6.45 25.55 -4.53
N GLU A 354 7.51 25.37 -5.33
CA GLU A 354 8.58 26.34 -5.47
C GLU A 354 8.13 27.56 -6.28
N THR A 355 7.39 27.31 -7.36
CA THR A 355 6.92 28.38 -8.26
C THR A 355 5.51 28.85 -7.95
N GLY A 356 4.71 28.06 -7.23
CA GLY A 356 3.28 28.28 -7.03
C GLY A 356 2.45 28.08 -8.30
N CYS A 357 3.03 27.44 -9.33
CA CYS A 357 2.41 27.28 -10.63
C CYS A 357 1.87 25.86 -10.84
N LYS A 358 0.84 25.77 -11.67
CA LYS A 358 0.30 24.49 -12.15
C LYS A 358 1.09 24.01 -13.34
N PHE A 359 1.02 22.70 -13.55
CA PHE A 359 1.58 22.07 -14.72
C PHE A 359 0.80 20.81 -15.10
N TYR A 360 1.06 20.28 -16.29
CA TYR A 360 0.37 19.13 -16.85
C TYR A 360 1.37 18.08 -17.33
N LEU A 361 0.99 16.81 -17.31
CA LEU A 361 1.78 15.78 -17.98
C LEU A 361 1.77 15.98 -19.50
N THR A 362 2.89 15.66 -20.15
CA THR A 362 2.97 15.67 -21.62
C THR A 362 2.00 14.66 -22.25
N ASP A 363 1.69 14.85 -23.54
CA ASP A 363 0.82 13.97 -24.32
C ASP A 363 1.29 12.50 -24.31
N LYS A 364 2.58 12.24 -24.05
CA LYS A 364 3.13 10.89 -23.89
C LYS A 364 2.45 10.10 -22.75
N TYR A 365 2.01 10.79 -21.70
CA TYR A 365 1.53 10.18 -20.46
C TYR A 365 0.05 10.45 -20.16
N SER A 366 -0.50 11.55 -20.69
CA SER A 366 -1.83 12.05 -20.32
C SER A 366 -3.00 11.08 -20.58
N ASP A 367 -2.88 10.13 -21.52
CA ASP A 367 -3.91 9.13 -21.83
C ASP A 367 -3.59 7.74 -21.27
N LYS A 368 -2.49 7.60 -20.51
CA LYS A 368 -1.92 6.30 -20.10
C LYS A 368 -2.12 5.95 -18.63
N ARG A 369 -3.05 6.60 -17.93
CA ARG A 369 -3.25 6.46 -16.47
C ARG A 369 -1.92 6.57 -15.71
N ALA A 370 -1.15 7.58 -16.09
CA ALA A 370 0.20 7.77 -15.58
C ALA A 370 0.16 8.19 -14.10
N MET A 371 1.19 7.76 -13.37
CA MET A 371 1.37 8.09 -11.96
C MET A 371 2.84 8.35 -11.72
N VAL A 372 3.14 9.50 -11.12
CA VAL A 372 4.51 9.86 -10.71
C VAL A 372 4.76 9.22 -9.36
N MET A 373 5.77 8.36 -9.31
CA MET A 373 6.01 7.43 -8.21
C MET A 373 7.12 7.93 -7.28
N ASP A 374 8.20 8.47 -7.86
CA ASP A 374 9.43 8.85 -7.14
C ASP A 374 10.31 9.80 -7.97
N PHE A 375 11.35 10.36 -7.36
CA PHE A 375 12.35 11.21 -8.00
C PHE A 375 13.77 10.84 -7.57
N VAL A 376 14.58 10.39 -8.54
CA VAL A 376 15.92 9.85 -8.31
C VAL A 376 16.87 10.26 -9.43
N ASP A 377 18.10 10.64 -9.09
CA ASP A 377 19.12 11.10 -10.05
C ASP A 377 18.64 12.23 -10.97
N ASN A 378 17.89 13.20 -10.42
CA ASN A 378 17.26 14.30 -11.17
C ASN A 378 16.25 13.85 -12.25
N GLN A 379 15.65 12.68 -12.08
CA GLN A 379 14.66 12.13 -13.00
C GLN A 379 13.47 11.57 -12.22
N TYR A 380 12.28 11.71 -12.79
CA TYR A 380 11.06 11.12 -12.26
C TYR A 380 10.93 9.67 -12.68
N ILE A 381 10.44 8.85 -11.76
CA ILE A 381 9.97 7.50 -12.03
C ILE A 381 8.48 7.55 -12.27
N VAL A 382 8.05 7.12 -13.46
CA VAL A 382 6.66 7.22 -13.91
C VAL A 382 6.14 5.84 -14.23
N ARG A 383 5.04 5.46 -13.58
CA ARG A 383 4.25 4.28 -13.91
C ARG A 383 3.17 4.64 -14.91
N TYR A 384 3.00 3.87 -15.98
CA TYR A 384 1.90 4.08 -16.91
C TYR A 384 1.45 2.76 -17.56
N TYR A 385 0.28 2.78 -18.18
CA TYR A 385 -0.28 1.64 -18.91
C TYR A 385 -0.35 1.93 -20.41
N GLU A 386 0.19 1.03 -21.21
CA GLU A 386 0.09 1.07 -22.67
C GLU A 386 -0.41 -0.28 -23.15
N ASN A 387 -1.55 -0.30 -23.86
CA ASN A 387 -2.21 -1.55 -24.28
C ASN A 387 -2.47 -2.54 -23.13
N ASN A 388 -2.86 -2.03 -21.95
CA ASN A 388 -3.02 -2.79 -20.70
C ASN A 388 -1.74 -3.44 -20.15
N VAL A 389 -0.57 -3.07 -20.67
CA VAL A 389 0.73 -3.49 -20.14
C VAL A 389 1.25 -2.40 -19.22
N LEU A 390 1.64 -2.79 -18.02
CA LEU A 390 2.30 -1.93 -17.04
C LEU A 390 3.73 -1.63 -17.50
N ASN A 391 4.08 -0.34 -17.56
CA ASN A 391 5.40 0.13 -17.94
C ASN A 391 5.94 1.13 -16.90
N PHE A 392 7.27 1.26 -16.87
CA PHE A 392 7.98 2.22 -16.04
C PHE A 392 8.98 2.99 -16.89
N ASP A 393 9.03 4.28 -16.67
CA ASP A 393 9.97 5.19 -17.31
C ASP A 393 10.78 5.95 -16.26
N LYS A 394 12.05 6.23 -16.57
CA LYS A 394 12.89 7.21 -15.87
C LYS A 394 13.09 8.41 -16.78
N VAL A 395 12.52 9.56 -16.43
CA VAL A 395 12.43 10.72 -17.33
C VAL A 395 12.79 12.04 -16.67
N SER A 396 13.38 12.96 -17.45
CA SER A 396 13.62 14.32 -16.98
C SER A 396 12.32 15.09 -16.83
N GLU A 397 12.35 16.14 -16.02
CA GLU A 397 11.21 17.05 -15.83
C GLU A 397 10.71 17.63 -17.16
N GLU A 398 11.62 18.12 -18.01
CA GLU A 398 11.31 18.69 -19.33
C GLU A 398 10.58 17.72 -20.27
N SER A 399 10.78 16.41 -20.10
CA SER A 399 10.10 15.38 -20.89
C SER A 399 8.76 14.94 -20.29
N LEU A 400 8.59 15.17 -18.99
CA LEU A 400 7.41 14.76 -18.23
C LEU A 400 6.34 15.85 -18.20
N ILE A 401 6.76 17.10 -18.01
CA ILE A 401 5.89 18.25 -17.84
C ILE A 401 5.72 18.99 -19.17
N GLY A 402 4.48 19.20 -19.58
CA GLY A 402 4.11 20.03 -20.74
C GLY A 402 3.79 21.48 -20.35
N GLU A 403 3.73 22.36 -21.35
CA GLU A 403 3.26 23.74 -21.19
C GLU A 403 1.74 23.79 -20.94
N GLU A 404 1.28 24.87 -20.30
CA GLU A 404 -0.14 25.16 -20.04
C GLU A 404 -0.92 25.17 -21.38
N LYS A 405 -1.97 24.36 -21.49
CA LYS A 405 -2.80 24.26 -22.71
C LYS A 405 -3.88 25.33 -22.77
#